data_AF-A0A117MC74-F1
#
_entry.id   AF-A0A117MC74-F1
#
_cell.length_a   1.000
_cell.length_b   1.000
_cell.length_c   1.000
_cell.angle_alpha   90.00
_cell.angle_beta   90.00
_cell.angle_gamma   90.00
#
_symmetry.space_group_name_H-M   'P 1'
#
loop_
_entity.id
_entity.type
_entity.pdbx_description
1 polymer ?
#
loop_
_entity_poly.entity_id
_entity_poly.type
_entity_poly.pdbx_seq_one_letter_code
_entity_poly.pdbx_strand_id
1 'polypeptide(L)' 'PDLDPVVGQRVEFSKDKQRLQLTVAEVTDDAVVFDANHPLAGKTLTFELLLLEIEGESE' A
#
# COMPACT_ATOMS: atom_id res chain seq x y z
N PRO A 1 9.50 11.19 -17.61
CA PRO A 1 10.55 10.29 -17.09
C PRO A 1 10.44 8.95 -17.79
N ASP A 2 11.46 8.54 -18.54
CA ASP A 2 11.60 7.13 -18.95
C ASP A 2 11.84 6.35 -17.66
N LEU A 3 10.82 5.61 -17.24
CA LEU A 3 10.91 4.73 -16.09
C LEU A 3 11.33 3.38 -16.68
N ASP A 4 12.56 2.95 -16.40
CA ASP A 4 12.97 1.55 -16.57
C ASP A 4 12.63 0.82 -15.25
N PRO A 5 11.45 0.19 -15.14
CA PRO A 5 11.03 -0.44 -13.89
C PRO A 5 11.93 -1.64 -13.57
N VAL A 6 12.32 -1.76 -12.31
CA VAL A 6 13.11 -2.90 -11.83
C VAL A 6 12.28 -3.68 -10.81
N VAL A 7 12.27 -5.02 -10.90
CA VAL A 7 11.59 -5.88 -9.91
C VAL A 7 12.08 -5.55 -8.48
N GLY A 8 11.13 -5.37 -7.56
CA GLY A 8 11.38 -4.94 -6.18
C GLY A 8 11.45 -3.42 -5.99
N GLN A 9 11.47 -2.62 -7.06
CA GLN A 9 11.38 -1.17 -6.96
C GLN A 9 10.03 -0.75 -6.36
N ARG A 10 10.07 0.18 -5.40
CA ARG A 10 8.87 0.82 -4.85
C ARG A 10 8.52 2.07 -5.64
N VAL A 11 7.24 2.19 -5.98
CA VAL A 11 6.68 3.32 -6.71
C VAL A 11 5.51 3.87 -5.90
N GLU A 12 5.47 5.20 -5.75
CA GLU A 12 4.30 5.87 -5.20
C GLU A 12 3.32 6.16 -6.35
N PHE A 13 2.12 5.60 -6.24
CA PHE A 13 1.02 5.87 -7.16
C PHE A 13 0.01 6.78 -6.47
N SER A 14 -0.16 7.98 -7.01
CA SER A 14 -1.17 8.91 -6.52
C SER A 14 -2.35 8.93 -7.48
N LYS A 15 -3.53 8.56 -7.00
CA LYS A 15 -4.79 8.75 -7.71
C LYS A 15 -5.78 9.46 -6.77
N ASP A 16 -6.32 10.58 -7.24
CA ASP A 16 -7.17 11.47 -6.47
C ASP A 16 -6.50 11.89 -5.13
N LYS A 17 -7.15 11.61 -3.99
CA LYS A 17 -6.66 11.89 -2.64
C LYS A 17 -5.91 10.71 -2.00
N GLN A 18 -5.76 9.59 -2.71
CA GLN A 18 -5.12 8.39 -2.18
C GLN A 18 -3.73 8.20 -2.78
N ARG A 19 -2.75 8.03 -1.88
CA ARG A 19 -1.39 7.61 -2.23
C ARG A 19 -1.25 6.14 -1.88
N LEU A 20 -0.91 5.33 -2.87
CA LEU A 20 -0.68 3.91 -2.75
C LEU A 20 0.81 3.65 -2.98
N GLN A 21 1.42 2.85 -2.10
CA GLN A 21 2.76 2.32 -2.33
C GLN A 21 2.63 0.99 -3.07
N LEU A 22 3.23 0.92 -4.25
CA LEU A 22 3.26 -0.26 -5.10
C LEU A 22 4.69 -0.79 -5.19
N THR A 23 4.83 -2.10 -5.30
CA THR A 23 6.12 -2.74 -5.60
C THR A 23 6.06 -3.38 -6.98
N VAL A 24 7.09 -3.19 -7.82
CA VAL A 24 7.19 -3.91 -9.10
C VAL A 24 7.38 -5.40 -8.80
N ALA A 25 6.37 -6.21 -9.12
CA ALA A 25 6.40 -7.65 -8.92
C ALA A 25 7.04 -8.38 -10.10
N GLU A 26 6.75 -7.91 -11.32
CA GLU A 26 7.22 -8.51 -12.56
C GLU A 26 7.31 -7.45 -13.66
N VAL A 27 8.29 -7.60 -14.55
CA VAL A 27 8.44 -6.79 -15.77
C VAL A 27 8.52 -7.75 -16.95
N THR A 28 7.62 -7.60 -17.90
CA THR A 28 7.58 -8.35 -19.16
C THR A 28 7.77 -7.39 -20.33
N ASP A 29 7.92 -7.92 -21.55
CA ASP A 29 8.10 -7.07 -22.76
C ASP A 29 6.93 -6.10 -22.99
N ASP A 30 5.70 -6.53 -22.65
CA ASP A 30 4.48 -5.76 -22.93
C ASP A 30 3.87 -5.06 -21.71
N ALA A 31 4.32 -5.36 -20.49
CA ALA A 31 3.61 -4.98 -19.27
C ALA A 31 4.49 -4.97 -18.02
N VAL A 32 4.00 -4.27 -17.00
CA VAL A 32 4.58 -4.24 -15.65
C VAL A 32 3.49 -4.64 -14.66
N VAL A 33 3.77 -5.62 -13.82
CA VAL A 33 2.86 -6.08 -12.76
C VAL A 33 3.27 -5.43 -11.45
N PHE A 34 2.30 -4.82 -10.77
CA PHE A 34 2.49 -4.15 -9.49
C PHE A 34 1.81 -4.94 -8.37
N ASP A 35 2.54 -5.17 -7.27
CA ASP A 35 1.99 -5.64 -6.00
C ASP A 35 1.55 -4.43 -5.15
N ALA A 36 0.26 -4.39 -4.83
CA ALA A 36 -0.38 -3.36 -4.01
C ALA A 36 -0.73 -3.86 -2.59
N ASN A 37 -0.30 -5.08 -2.22
CA ASN A 37 -0.60 -5.62 -0.91
C ASN A 37 0.09 -4.81 0.19
N HIS A 38 -0.63 -4.60 1.30
CA HIS A 38 -0.03 -4.04 2.49
C HIS A 38 1.10 -4.97 3.00
N PRO A 39 2.20 -4.48 3.58
CA PRO A 39 3.30 -5.30 4.12
C PRO A 39 2.90 -6.35 5.18
N LEU A 40 1.66 -6.26 5.69
CA LEU A 40 1.08 -7.15 6.68
C LEU A 40 0.01 -8.08 6.10
N ALA A 41 -0.26 -8.03 4.79
CA ALA A 41 -1.20 -8.93 4.13
C ALA A 41 -0.80 -10.40 4.35
N GLY A 42 -1.78 -11.25 4.67
CA GLY A 42 -1.56 -12.67 4.97
C GLY A 42 -0.91 -12.96 6.33
N LYS A 43 -0.59 -11.95 7.14
CA LYS A 43 -0.03 -12.15 8.48
C LYS A 43 -1.15 -12.15 9.52
N THR A 44 -1.11 -13.10 10.46
CA THR A 44 -1.90 -13.00 11.69
C THR A 44 -1.35 -11.86 12.52
N LEU A 45 -2.19 -10.87 12.80
CA LEU A 45 -1.83 -9.71 13.60
C LEU A 45 -2.47 -9.83 14.97
N THR A 46 -1.66 -9.72 16.02
CA THR A 46 -2.11 -9.63 17.40
C THR A 46 -1.88 -8.21 17.88
N PHE A 47 -2.94 -7.55 18.32
CA PHE A 47 -2.89 -6.19 18.85
C PHE A 47 -3.31 -6.21 20.31
N GLU A 48 -2.57 -5.47 21.13
CA GLU A 48 -3.03 -5.04 22.45
C GLU A 48 -3.54 -3.61 22.28
N LEU A 49 -4.82 -3.42 22.58
CA LEU A 49 -5.49 -2.13 22.42
C LEU A 49 -5.88 -1.59 23.79
N LEU A 50 -5.68 -0.29 23.99
CA LEU A 50 -6.17 0.45 25.15
C LEU A 50 -7.27 1.40 24.69
N LEU A 51 -8.49 1.17 25.16
CA LEU A 51 -9.57 2.15 24.98
C LEU A 51 -9.28 3.36 25.86
N LEU A 52 -9.10 4.53 25.23
CA LEU A 52 -8.84 5.78 25.94
C LEU A 52 -10.15 6.51 26.25
N GLU A 53 -10.96 6.78 25.23
CA GLU A 53 -12.19 7.55 25.33
C GLU A 53 -13.16 7.15 24.21
N ILE A 54 -14.45 7.36 24.43
CA ILE A 54 -15.47 7.30 23.40
C ILE A 54 -16.08 8.69 23.28
N GLU A 55 -15.80 9.39 22.19
CA GLU A 55 -16.41 10.69 21.89
C GLU A 55 -17.82 10.46 21.34
N GLY A 56 -18.82 11.10 21.94
CA GLY A 56 -20.18 11.18 21.40
C GLY A 56 -20.34 12.38 20.46
N GLU A 57 -21.33 12.35 19.57
CA GLU A 57 -21.73 13.55 18.84
C GLU A 57 -22.27 14.59 19.82
N SER A 58 -21.70 15.79 19.82
CA SER A 58 -22.32 16.96 20.43
C SER A 58 -23.52 17.39 19.58
N GLU A 59 -24.72 17.34 20.14
CA GLU A 59 -25.93 17.98 19.58
C GLU A 59 -25.74 19.49 19.38
#